data_AF-A0AAU4Y0H6-F1
#
_entry.id   AF-A0AAU4Y0H6-F1
#
_cell.length_a   1.000
_cell.length_b   1.000
_cell.length_c   1.000
_cell.angle_alpha   90.00
_cell.angle_beta   90.00
_cell.angle_gamma   90.00
#
_symmetry.space_group_name_H-M   'P 1'
#
loop_
_entity.id
_entity.type
_entity.pdbx_description
1 polymer ?
#
loop_
_entity_poly.entity_id
_entity_poly.type
_entity_poly.pdbx_seq_one_letter_code
_entity_poly.pdbx_strand_id
1 'polypeptide(L)'
;MTSTTDRTAHPDVAEISDLTEGLLTPSRSADVRRHLDSCELCADVRASLEEIRGLLGTLPGPPRMPDDVAHRIDAALAAEALLNSASPEDTHASQPAGLPTTDAEARRVSRETTTATDRPAGRARPTTTGPGRKDRTRGGRRRFAVLGAVLTAAVLGLGSVLVSSLTGNEEPGSTAHQSTAPDTFSANGLERQVTDLLAKAGGSRSPQRLGIQGESDPAAPGSASPKTLLQPTVPPCVQAGIGRSDTALATETGTYQGTNALLVVLPDTSDSTRINAYIVDTTCVEHPASTPAKVLLTSSYTRR
;
A
#
# COMPACT_ATOMS: atom_id res chain seq x y z
N MET A 1 3.75 11.03 15.17
CA MET A 1 2.38 10.93 15.71
C MET A 1 2.39 9.82 16.74
N THR A 2 2.43 10.17 18.03
CA THR A 2 2.35 9.21 19.14
C THR A 2 1.23 9.69 20.04
N SER A 3 0.05 9.08 19.90
CA SER A 3 -1.13 9.48 20.66
C SER A 3 -0.90 9.23 22.14
N THR A 4 -0.91 10.29 22.94
CA THR A 4 -0.79 10.21 24.39
C THR A 4 -1.98 9.47 24.96
N THR A 5 -1.73 8.35 25.65
CA THR A 5 -2.78 7.52 26.25
C THR A 5 -3.59 8.31 27.28
N ASP A 6 -4.85 8.62 26.97
CA ASP A 6 -5.81 9.06 27.97
C ASP A 6 -6.27 7.85 28.81
N ARG A 7 -6.22 7.98 30.14
CA ARG A 7 -6.21 6.85 31.08
C ARG A 7 -7.61 6.30 31.41
N THR A 8 -8.56 6.56 30.52
CA THR A 8 -9.97 6.15 30.61
C THR A 8 -10.51 5.62 29.27
N ALA A 9 -9.72 5.68 28.20
CA ALA A 9 -10.09 5.13 26.90
C ALA A 9 -9.62 3.66 26.79
N HIS A 10 -10.44 2.83 26.15
CA HIS A 10 -10.05 1.47 25.77
C HIS A 10 -8.86 1.51 24.79
N PRO A 11 -7.90 0.56 24.86
CA PRO A 11 -6.88 0.41 23.83
C PRO A 11 -7.55 0.13 22.49
N ASP A 12 -7.01 0.69 21.41
CA ASP A 12 -7.57 0.46 20.08
C ASP A 12 -7.21 -0.94 19.54
N VAL A 13 -7.90 -1.35 18.48
CA VAL A 13 -7.75 -2.69 17.89
C VAL A 13 -6.34 -2.91 17.30
N ALA A 14 -5.68 -1.85 16.83
CA ALA A 14 -4.31 -1.94 16.31
C ALA A 14 -3.32 -2.16 17.46
N GLU A 15 -3.48 -1.48 18.59
CA GLU A 15 -2.66 -1.68 19.78
C GLU A 15 -2.83 -3.07 20.42
N ILE A 16 -4.06 -3.63 20.41
CA ILE A 16 -4.30 -5.03 20.82
C ILE A 16 -3.63 -6.01 19.83
N SER A 17 -3.59 -5.67 18.53
CA SER A 17 -2.89 -6.45 17.52
C SER A 17 -1.37 -6.40 17.71
N ASP A 18 -0.81 -5.20 17.93
CA ASP A 18 0.62 -4.97 18.20
C ASP A 18 1.09 -5.69 19.48
N LEU A 19 0.22 -5.80 20.50
CA LEU A 19 0.49 -6.62 21.69
C LEU A 19 0.68 -8.10 21.33
N THR A 20 -0.14 -8.60 20.40
CA THR A 20 -0.20 -10.00 20.00
C THR A 20 0.96 -10.36 19.06
N GLU A 21 1.37 -9.44 18.19
CA GLU A 21 2.58 -9.57 17.36
C GLU A 21 3.89 -9.23 18.11
N GLY A 22 3.82 -8.82 19.38
CA GLY A 22 4.99 -8.50 20.19
C GLY A 22 5.72 -7.21 19.80
N LEU A 23 5.03 -6.29 19.12
CA LEU A 23 5.57 -5.03 18.59
C LEU A 23 5.57 -3.90 19.63
N LEU A 24 4.76 -4.01 20.68
CA LEU A 24 4.71 -3.04 21.78
C LEU A 24 5.97 -3.10 22.66
N THR A 25 6.36 -1.96 23.21
CA THR A 25 7.43 -1.90 24.22
C THR A 25 7.05 -2.72 25.48
N PRO A 26 8.03 -3.21 26.27
CA PRO A 26 7.73 -4.05 27.44
C PRO A 26 6.82 -3.37 28.47
N SER A 27 6.99 -2.07 28.69
CA SER A 27 6.12 -1.27 29.57
C SER A 27 4.71 -1.16 29.02
N ARG A 28 4.54 -0.78 27.74
CA ARG A 28 3.22 -0.64 27.13
C ARG A 28 2.48 -1.99 27.07
N SER A 29 3.20 -3.06 26.77
CA SER A 29 2.68 -4.43 26.80
C SER A 29 2.10 -4.81 28.16
N ALA A 30 2.77 -4.43 29.26
CA ALA A 30 2.28 -4.71 30.62
C ALA A 30 1.02 -3.90 30.97
N ASP A 31 0.93 -2.65 30.50
CA ASP A 31 -0.24 -1.80 30.72
C ASP A 31 -1.46 -2.26 29.94
N VAL A 32 -1.30 -2.64 28.65
CA VAL A 32 -2.40 -3.16 27.83
C VAL A 32 -2.87 -4.52 28.37
N ARG A 33 -1.97 -5.43 28.77
CA ARG A 33 -2.36 -6.70 29.43
C ARG A 33 -3.19 -6.45 30.69
N ARG A 34 -2.73 -5.55 31.57
CA ARG A 34 -3.48 -5.19 32.80
C ARG A 34 -4.86 -4.62 32.49
N HIS A 35 -5.01 -3.86 31.40
CA HIS A 35 -6.33 -3.39 30.96
C HIS A 35 -7.22 -4.56 30.50
N LEU A 36 -6.69 -5.45 29.65
CA LEU A 36 -7.40 -6.65 29.16
C LEU A 36 -7.86 -7.57 30.29
N ASP A 37 -7.06 -7.71 31.36
CA ASP A 37 -7.41 -8.50 32.55
C ASP A 37 -8.55 -7.86 33.38
N SER A 38 -8.88 -6.60 33.12
CA SER A 38 -9.89 -5.81 33.86
C SER A 38 -11.09 -5.37 33.02
N CYS A 39 -11.08 -5.60 31.70
CA CYS A 39 -12.08 -5.10 30.77
C CYS A 39 -12.52 -6.20 29.80
N GLU A 40 -13.68 -6.80 30.10
CA GLU A 40 -14.32 -7.87 29.32
C GLU A 40 -14.44 -7.54 27.83
N LEU A 41 -14.94 -6.34 27.49
CA LEU A 41 -15.08 -5.87 26.11
C LEU A 41 -13.75 -5.92 25.32
N CYS A 42 -12.63 -5.56 25.94
CA CYS A 42 -11.32 -5.62 25.26
C CYS A 42 -10.75 -7.04 25.23
N ALA A 43 -11.07 -7.87 26.23
CA ALA A 43 -10.73 -9.30 26.22
C ALA A 43 -11.47 -10.05 25.10
N ASP A 44 -12.75 -9.74 24.85
CA ASP A 44 -13.55 -10.29 23.75
C ASP A 44 -12.99 -9.88 22.38
N VAL A 45 -12.55 -8.63 22.24
CA VAL A 45 -11.85 -8.17 21.02
C VAL A 45 -10.56 -8.96 20.80
N ARG A 46 -9.74 -9.19 21.83
CA ARG A 46 -8.54 -10.05 21.72
C ARG A 46 -8.92 -11.48 21.31
N ALA A 47 -9.91 -12.09 21.96
CA ALA A 47 -10.36 -13.45 21.64
C ALA A 47 -10.86 -13.56 20.18
N SER A 48 -11.59 -12.56 19.69
CA SER A 48 -12.06 -12.49 18.30
C SER A 48 -10.90 -12.41 17.29
N LEU A 49 -9.85 -11.64 17.60
CA LEU A 49 -8.64 -11.55 16.78
C LEU A 49 -7.85 -12.87 16.79
N GLU A 50 -7.75 -13.53 17.94
CA GLU A 50 -7.12 -14.85 18.09
C GLU A 50 -7.89 -15.94 17.32
N GLU A 51 -9.22 -15.93 17.32
CA GLU A 51 -10.06 -16.82 16.49
C GLU A 51 -9.79 -16.62 15.00
N ILE A 52 -9.82 -15.37 14.51
CA ILE A 52 -9.53 -15.04 13.11
C ILE A 52 -8.13 -15.50 12.72
N ARG A 53 -7.12 -15.28 13.57
CA ARG A 53 -5.75 -15.77 13.35
C ARG A 53 -5.68 -17.29 13.30
N GLY A 54 -6.43 -17.97 14.17
CA GLY A 54 -6.57 -19.43 14.16
C GLY A 54 -7.14 -19.94 12.83
N LEU A 55 -8.25 -19.36 12.36
CA LEU A 55 -8.87 -19.69 11.07
C LEU A 55 -7.90 -19.48 9.90
N LEU A 56 -7.24 -18.31 9.84
CA LEU A 56 -6.24 -18.01 8.81
C LEU A 56 -5.03 -18.95 8.86
N GLY A 57 -4.61 -19.37 10.06
CA GLY A 57 -3.52 -20.33 10.26
C GLY A 57 -3.81 -21.75 9.76
N THR A 58 -5.08 -22.11 9.53
CA THR A 58 -5.45 -23.41 8.93
C THR A 58 -5.39 -23.44 7.40
N LEU A 59 -5.21 -22.28 6.75
CA LEU A 59 -5.14 -22.22 5.30
C LEU A 59 -3.88 -22.96 4.79
N PRO A 60 -3.97 -23.66 3.64
CA PRO A 60 -2.80 -24.31 3.06
C PRO A 60 -1.73 -23.26 2.77
N GLY A 61 -0.57 -23.41 3.42
CA GLY A 61 0.55 -22.49 3.27
C GLY A 61 1.04 -22.37 1.82
N PRO A 62 1.83 -21.33 1.52
CA PRO A 62 2.45 -21.19 0.20
C PRO A 62 3.24 -22.46 -0.18
N PRO A 63 3.42 -22.74 -1.49
CA PRO A 63 4.26 -23.86 -1.92
C PRO A 63 5.63 -23.75 -1.26
N ARG A 64 6.20 -24.90 -0.86
CA ARG A 64 7.49 -24.94 -0.17
C ARG A 64 8.55 -24.22 -1.01
N MET A 65 9.46 -23.54 -0.31
CA MET A 65 10.64 -22.97 -0.91
C MET A 65 11.40 -24.04 -1.70
N PRO A 66 11.83 -23.78 -2.95
CA PRO A 66 12.64 -24.72 -3.73
C PRO A 66 13.90 -25.14 -2.97
N ASP A 67 14.25 -26.43 -3.05
CA ASP A 67 15.33 -27.03 -2.26
C ASP A 67 16.70 -26.37 -2.54
N ASP A 68 16.93 -25.87 -3.76
CA ASP A 68 18.16 -25.15 -4.13
C ASP A 68 18.25 -23.78 -3.43
N VAL A 69 17.12 -23.10 -3.23
CA VAL A 69 17.06 -21.82 -2.51
C VAL A 69 17.23 -22.06 -1.02
N ALA A 70 16.53 -23.06 -0.45
CA ALA A 70 16.65 -23.44 0.96
C ALA A 70 18.10 -23.82 1.30
N HIS A 71 18.70 -24.75 0.55
CA HIS A 71 20.10 -25.16 0.75
C HIS A 71 21.09 -23.99 0.62
N ARG A 72 20.85 -23.03 -0.27
CA ARG A 72 21.70 -21.83 -0.40
C ARG A 72 21.58 -20.89 0.79
N ILE A 73 20.39 -20.77 1.39
CA ILE A 73 20.17 -20.00 2.61
C ILE A 73 20.84 -20.69 3.80
N ASP A 74 20.64 -22.00 3.97
CA ASP A 74 21.24 -22.77 5.07
C ASP A 74 22.77 -22.77 5.00
N ALA A 75 23.34 -22.91 3.81
CA ALA A 75 24.79 -22.82 3.60
C ALA A 75 25.34 -21.42 3.90
N ALA A 76 24.60 -20.36 3.58
CA ALA A 76 24.98 -18.99 3.92
C ALA A 76 24.90 -18.75 5.43
N LEU A 77 23.83 -19.18 6.09
CA LEU A 77 23.67 -19.08 7.55
C LEU A 77 24.74 -19.86 8.31
N ALA A 78 25.13 -21.05 7.83
CA ALA A 78 26.23 -21.82 8.40
C ALA A 78 27.58 -21.11 8.23
N ALA A 79 27.84 -20.46 7.10
CA ALA A 79 29.04 -19.65 6.89
C ALA A 79 29.09 -18.42 7.82
N GLU A 80 27.97 -17.70 7.97
CA GLU A 80 27.86 -16.58 8.90
C GLU A 80 28.02 -17.00 10.36
N ALA A 81 27.45 -18.16 10.76
CA ALA A 81 27.65 -18.71 12.10
C ALA A 81 29.13 -19.02 12.38
N LEU A 82 29.86 -19.57 11.39
CA LEU A 82 31.30 -19.79 11.50
C LEU A 82 32.07 -18.45 11.60
N LEU A 83 31.74 -17.46 10.78
CA LEU A 83 32.37 -16.13 10.83
C LEU A 83 32.13 -15.41 12.17
N ASN A 84 30.90 -15.50 12.70
CA ASN A 84 30.55 -14.94 14.00
C ASN A 84 31.28 -15.66 15.15
N SER A 85 31.49 -16.98 15.05
CA SER A 85 32.28 -17.77 16.03
C SER A 85 33.79 -17.59 15.92
N ALA A 86 34.30 -17.26 14.71
CA ALA A 86 35.72 -17.05 14.44
C ALA A 86 36.17 -15.60 14.67
N SER A 87 35.21 -14.69 14.84
CA SER A 87 35.46 -13.34 15.35
C SER A 87 35.79 -13.45 16.84
N PRO A 88 36.97 -13.02 17.32
CA PRO A 88 37.25 -13.00 18.75
C PRO A 88 36.24 -12.06 19.42
N GLU A 89 35.58 -12.55 20.48
CA GLU A 89 34.61 -11.76 21.23
C GLU A 89 35.27 -10.49 21.78
N ASP A 90 34.87 -9.32 21.28
CA ASP A 90 34.94 -8.09 22.07
C ASP A 90 34.14 -8.37 23.35
N THR A 91 34.87 -8.59 24.44
CA THR A 91 34.37 -9.23 25.66
C THR A 91 33.43 -8.30 26.43
N HIS A 92 32.19 -8.16 25.95
CA HIS A 92 31.07 -7.74 26.78
C HIS A 92 30.55 -8.93 27.59
N ALA A 93 31.45 -9.42 28.45
CA ALA A 93 31.10 -10.33 29.52
C ALA A 93 29.96 -9.75 30.36
N SER A 94 29.02 -10.60 30.73
CA SER A 94 27.96 -10.27 31.68
C SER A 94 28.58 -9.85 33.02
N GLN A 95 28.66 -8.54 33.27
CA GLN A 95 28.98 -8.02 34.60
C GLN A 95 27.72 -8.04 35.48
N PRO A 96 27.76 -8.66 36.68
CA PRO A 96 26.66 -8.55 37.64
C PRO A 96 26.57 -7.12 38.19
N ALA A 97 25.37 -6.71 38.61
CA ALA A 97 25.09 -5.35 39.06
C ALA A 97 25.95 -4.92 40.27
N GLY A 98 26.54 -3.72 40.21
CA GLY A 98 27.48 -3.24 41.23
C GLY A 98 27.78 -1.73 41.23
N LEU A 99 26.73 -0.90 41.40
CA LEU A 99 26.76 0.55 41.71
C LEU A 99 27.41 1.52 40.68
N PRO A 100 27.01 2.82 40.68
CA PRO A 100 27.46 3.79 39.69
C PRO A 100 28.66 4.62 40.15
N THR A 101 29.62 4.83 39.26
CA THR A 101 30.57 5.95 39.33
C THR A 101 30.50 6.77 38.05
N THR A 102 30.27 8.08 38.23
CA THR A 102 30.46 9.11 37.21
C THR A 102 31.92 9.15 36.75
N ASP A 103 32.21 9.18 35.46
CA ASP A 103 32.38 10.44 34.70
C ASP A 103 32.78 10.17 33.22
N ALA A 104 32.66 11.20 32.39
CA ALA A 104 33.47 11.51 31.20
C ALA A 104 33.57 10.51 30.02
N GLU A 105 32.88 10.91 28.94
CA GLU A 105 33.47 11.24 27.63
C GLU A 105 33.29 10.27 26.43
N ALA A 106 32.62 10.82 25.40
CA ALA A 106 32.33 10.15 24.14
C ALA A 106 33.59 9.93 23.29
N ARG A 107 34.12 8.70 23.27
CA ARG A 107 35.29 8.36 22.46
C ARG A 107 34.92 7.96 21.02
N ARG A 108 34.94 9.00 20.17
CA ARG A 108 34.91 9.04 18.70
C ARG A 108 35.14 7.71 17.94
N VAL A 109 34.28 7.47 16.96
CA VAL A 109 34.49 6.49 15.88
C VAL A 109 35.62 6.97 14.95
N SER A 110 36.79 6.32 15.02
CA SER A 110 37.87 6.51 14.06
C SER A 110 37.64 5.64 12.82
N ARG A 111 37.31 6.28 11.69
CA ARG A 111 37.21 5.64 10.37
C ARG A 111 38.53 5.82 9.62
N GLU A 112 39.48 4.91 9.81
CA GLU A 112 40.71 4.87 9.00
C GLU A 112 40.88 3.54 8.27
N THR A 113 40.88 3.60 6.94
CA THR A 113 41.20 2.49 6.05
C THR A 113 42.72 2.36 5.94
N THR A 114 43.32 1.41 6.66
CA THR A 114 44.74 1.07 6.49
C THR A 114 44.93 0.09 5.34
N THR A 115 45.48 0.57 4.22
CA THR A 115 45.84 -0.29 3.07
C THR A 115 47.13 -1.05 3.37
N ALA A 116 47.01 -2.33 3.73
CA ALA A 116 48.16 -3.21 3.92
C ALA A 116 48.82 -3.55 2.57
N THR A 117 50.08 -3.13 2.42
CA THR A 117 50.92 -3.44 1.26
C THR A 117 51.84 -4.61 1.61
N ASP A 118 51.61 -5.81 1.05
CA ASP A 118 52.72 -6.69 0.66
C ASP A 118 52.30 -7.76 -0.37
N ARG A 119 53.01 -7.82 -1.51
CA ARG A 119 53.02 -8.96 -2.43
C ARG A 119 54.25 -8.86 -3.36
N PRO A 120 55.08 -9.91 -3.50
CA PRO A 120 56.33 -9.83 -4.23
C PRO A 120 56.16 -9.78 -5.76
N ALA A 121 57.11 -9.12 -6.43
CA ALA A 121 57.11 -8.89 -7.88
C ALA A 121 57.63 -10.10 -8.68
N GLY A 122 57.03 -10.37 -9.85
CA GLY A 122 57.30 -11.58 -10.64
C GLY A 122 57.15 -11.44 -12.16
N ARG A 123 57.99 -10.60 -12.79
CA ARG A 123 58.39 -10.62 -14.23
C ARG A 123 57.33 -10.36 -15.32
N ALA A 124 57.70 -9.53 -16.30
CA ALA A 124 56.87 -9.15 -17.45
C ALA A 124 57.44 -9.64 -18.79
N ARG A 125 56.57 -9.79 -19.81
CA ARG A 125 56.87 -9.40 -21.20
C ARG A 125 55.60 -8.98 -21.97
N PRO A 126 55.70 -8.15 -23.04
CA PRO A 126 54.57 -7.40 -23.59
C PRO A 126 54.14 -7.81 -25.02
N THR A 127 52.95 -7.37 -25.42
CA THR A 127 52.53 -6.97 -26.80
C THR A 127 51.23 -6.17 -26.65
N THR A 128 51.19 -4.86 -26.99
CA THR A 128 50.55 -4.31 -28.21
C THR A 128 49.16 -4.89 -28.50
N THR A 129 48.07 -4.12 -28.61
CA THR A 129 47.93 -2.88 -29.41
C THR A 129 46.72 -2.05 -28.96
N GLY A 130 46.76 -0.72 -29.09
CA GLY A 130 45.57 0.12 -28.91
C GLY A 130 45.73 1.56 -29.46
N PRO A 131 44.77 2.07 -30.24
CA PRO A 131 44.59 3.51 -30.49
C PRO A 131 43.57 4.08 -29.47
N GLY A 132 43.53 5.37 -29.13
CA GLY A 132 44.33 6.53 -29.54
C GLY A 132 43.61 7.78 -29.00
N ARG A 133 44.27 8.60 -28.17
CA ARG A 133 43.60 9.70 -27.43
C ARG A 133 43.22 10.90 -28.31
N LYS A 134 42.27 11.69 -27.83
CA LYS A 134 42.43 13.16 -27.78
C LYS A 134 42.14 13.67 -26.35
N ASP A 135 43.07 14.47 -25.82
CA ASP A 135 42.99 15.12 -24.51
C ASP A 135 42.59 16.60 -24.62
N ARG A 136 42.37 17.22 -23.45
CA ARG A 136 42.29 18.68 -23.13
C ARG A 136 40.88 19.30 -23.32
N THR A 137 40.43 20.24 -22.48
CA THR A 137 41.16 21.19 -21.59
C THR A 137 40.67 21.23 -20.12
N ARG A 138 41.36 22.04 -19.32
CA ARG A 138 41.42 22.08 -17.85
C ARG A 138 41.00 23.46 -17.34
N GLY A 139 40.20 23.52 -16.27
CA GLY A 139 40.00 24.74 -15.46
C GLY A 139 38.74 24.68 -14.57
N GLY A 140 38.73 25.12 -13.31
CA GLY A 140 39.87 25.56 -12.49
C GLY A 140 39.52 26.61 -11.44
N ARG A 141 39.28 26.16 -10.20
CA ARG A 141 39.31 26.93 -8.92
C ARG A 141 38.10 27.78 -8.50
N ARG A 142 37.60 27.39 -7.32
CA ARG A 142 36.84 28.11 -6.27
C ARG A 142 37.28 29.58 -6.06
N ARG A 143 36.35 30.43 -5.59
CA ARG A 143 36.47 31.20 -4.32
C ARG A 143 35.17 31.91 -3.91
N PHE A 144 35.10 32.21 -2.61
CA PHE A 144 34.03 32.73 -1.76
C PHE A 144 33.29 33.99 -2.22
N ALA A 145 32.03 34.12 -1.76
CA ALA A 145 31.53 35.33 -1.09
C ALA A 145 30.38 34.97 -0.13
N VAL A 146 30.52 35.32 1.15
CA VAL A 146 29.43 35.42 2.13
C VAL A 146 29.28 36.90 2.44
N LEU A 147 28.06 37.43 2.39
CA LEU A 147 27.61 38.62 3.12
C LEU A 147 26.08 38.62 3.14
N GLY A 148 25.48 38.84 4.31
CA GLY A 148 24.02 38.89 4.48
C GLY A 148 23.49 40.31 4.59
N ALA A 149 22.15 40.44 4.61
CA ALA A 149 21.47 41.67 5.00
C ALA A 149 20.18 41.34 5.77
N VAL A 150 19.88 42.15 6.78
CA VAL A 150 18.73 42.07 7.68
C VAL A 150 17.66 43.04 7.20
N LEU A 151 16.37 42.72 7.31
CA LEU A 151 15.33 43.63 7.83
C LEU A 151 13.94 42.97 7.95
N THR A 152 13.26 43.31 9.05
CA THR A 152 11.91 42.88 9.42
C THR A 152 10.85 43.91 9.03
N ALA A 153 9.68 43.46 8.56
CA ALA A 153 8.42 44.20 8.70
C ALA A 153 7.22 43.24 8.56
N ALA A 154 6.23 43.36 9.44
CA ALA A 154 4.96 42.67 9.35
C ALA A 154 3.87 43.64 8.85
N VAL A 155 2.93 43.18 8.03
CA VAL A 155 1.70 43.90 7.71
C VAL A 155 0.52 42.93 7.68
N LEU A 156 -0.45 43.17 8.56
CA LEU A 156 -1.78 42.57 8.48
C LEU A 156 -2.58 43.29 7.39
N GLY A 157 -3.00 42.55 6.37
CA GLY A 157 -3.79 43.06 5.25
C GLY A 157 -5.25 42.62 5.29
N LEU A 158 -6.04 43.13 6.26
CA LEU A 158 -7.50 43.08 6.17
C LEU A 158 -7.95 44.16 5.19
N GLY A 159 -8.20 43.77 3.94
CA GLY A 159 -8.75 44.63 2.87
C GLY A 159 -10.14 44.15 2.45
N SER A 160 -11.08 45.07 2.31
CA SER A 160 -12.51 44.76 2.40
C SER A 160 -13.39 45.51 1.38
N VAL A 161 -14.51 44.88 0.99
CA VAL A 161 -15.71 45.47 0.32
C VAL A 161 -15.46 46.06 -1.11
N LEU A 162 -16.35 46.15 -2.11
CA LEU A 162 -17.81 45.98 -2.37
C LEU A 162 -18.01 45.14 -3.69
N VAL A 163 -19.18 44.86 -4.30
CA VAL A 163 -20.60 45.23 -4.11
C VAL A 163 -21.56 44.16 -4.73
N SER A 164 -22.78 44.02 -4.19
CA SER A 164 -24.08 43.54 -4.78
C SER A 164 -24.18 42.23 -5.61
N SER A 165 -25.28 41.44 -5.51
CA SER A 165 -26.68 41.91 -5.48
C SER A 165 -27.70 40.98 -4.78
N LEU A 166 -28.67 41.62 -4.10
CA LEU A 166 -30.08 41.21 -3.92
C LEU A 166 -30.43 39.98 -3.01
N THR A 167 -30.31 40.21 -1.70
CA THR A 167 -31.37 40.02 -0.66
C THR A 167 -32.32 38.80 -0.69
N GLY A 168 -32.23 37.97 0.37
CA GLY A 168 -33.27 36.99 0.76
C GLY A 168 -32.94 36.19 2.03
N ASN A 169 -33.23 36.76 3.21
CA ASN A 169 -33.25 36.26 4.61
C ASN A 169 -32.51 34.99 5.11
N GLU A 170 -31.95 35.19 6.33
CA GLU A 170 -31.78 34.26 7.48
C GLU A 170 -30.62 33.22 7.55
N GLU A 171 -29.69 33.58 8.46
CA GLU A 171 -28.70 32.84 9.25
C GLU A 171 -27.51 32.07 8.61
N PRO A 172 -26.30 32.13 9.22
CA PRO A 172 -25.05 31.81 8.55
C PRO A 172 -24.52 30.41 8.91
N GLY A 173 -24.91 29.41 8.12
CA GLY A 173 -24.24 28.11 8.12
C GLY A 173 -22.80 28.24 7.59
N SER A 174 -21.81 27.84 8.39
CA SER A 174 -20.39 27.87 8.02
C SER A 174 -20.12 27.09 6.74
N THR A 175 -19.85 27.79 5.63
CA THR A 175 -19.32 27.18 4.41
C THR A 175 -17.83 26.87 4.58
N ALA A 176 -17.56 25.86 5.41
CA ALA A 176 -16.32 25.11 5.29
C ALA A 176 -16.16 24.71 3.82
N HIS A 177 -15.11 25.22 3.17
CA HIS A 177 -14.61 24.62 1.93
C HIS A 177 -14.05 23.24 2.29
N GLN A 178 -14.96 22.27 2.44
CA GLN A 178 -14.62 20.88 2.30
C GLN A 178 -14.02 20.74 0.90
N SER A 179 -12.72 20.45 0.82
CA SER A 179 -12.19 19.81 -0.38
C SER A 179 -12.83 18.44 -0.45
N THR A 180 -14.02 18.38 -1.04
CA THR A 180 -14.63 17.12 -1.45
C THR A 180 -13.59 16.37 -2.26
N ALA A 181 -13.29 15.13 -1.87
CA ALA A 181 -12.45 14.27 -2.68
C ALA A 181 -13.01 14.24 -4.11
N PRO A 182 -12.16 14.23 -5.15
CA PRO A 182 -12.66 14.21 -6.52
C PRO A 182 -13.58 13.02 -6.71
N ASP A 183 -14.71 13.24 -7.39
CA ASP A 183 -15.64 12.15 -7.70
C ASP A 183 -14.91 11.02 -8.43
N THR A 184 -15.14 9.78 -7.98
CA THR A 184 -14.53 8.59 -8.59
C THR A 184 -15.01 8.41 -10.03
N PHE A 185 -16.29 8.70 -10.26
CA PHE A 185 -16.92 8.65 -11.57
C PHE A 185 -17.19 10.06 -12.08
N SER A 186 -16.99 10.29 -13.38
CA SER A 186 -17.41 11.53 -14.05
C SER A 186 -17.88 11.24 -15.46
N ALA A 187 -18.82 12.04 -15.98
CA ALA A 187 -19.36 11.83 -17.33
C ALA A 187 -18.27 11.83 -18.41
N ASN A 188 -17.26 12.68 -18.26
CA ASN A 188 -16.12 12.82 -19.18
C ASN A 188 -15.03 11.73 -18.98
N GLY A 189 -15.04 11.03 -17.84
CA GLY A 189 -14.07 9.97 -17.51
C GLY A 189 -14.58 8.55 -17.79
N LEU A 190 -15.91 8.37 -17.82
CA LEU A 190 -16.57 7.07 -17.73
C LEU A 190 -16.16 6.06 -18.82
N GLU A 191 -15.98 6.48 -20.08
CA GLU A 191 -15.59 5.56 -21.17
C GLU A 191 -14.27 4.84 -20.88
N ARG A 192 -13.28 5.58 -20.37
CA ARG A 192 -11.95 5.04 -20.03
C ARG A 192 -12.03 4.07 -18.86
N GLN A 193 -12.84 4.41 -17.85
CA GLN A 193 -13.05 3.59 -16.67
C GLN A 193 -13.78 2.29 -17.03
N VAL A 194 -14.85 2.35 -17.83
CA VAL A 194 -15.54 1.17 -18.37
C VAL A 194 -14.59 0.30 -19.19
N THR A 195 -13.70 0.90 -19.99
CA THR A 195 -12.70 0.16 -20.77
C THR A 195 -11.69 -0.57 -19.86
N ASP A 196 -11.13 0.11 -18.85
CA ASP A 196 -10.18 -0.49 -17.89
C ASP A 196 -10.83 -1.56 -17.02
N LEU A 197 -12.04 -1.30 -16.53
CA LEU A 197 -12.89 -2.21 -15.77
C LEU A 197 -13.19 -3.51 -16.55
N LEU A 198 -13.53 -3.40 -17.84
CA LEU A 198 -13.70 -4.57 -18.72
C LEU A 198 -12.38 -5.27 -19.04
N ALA A 199 -11.30 -4.53 -19.23
CA ALA A 199 -9.96 -5.08 -19.42
C ALA A 199 -9.49 -5.83 -18.17
N LYS A 200 -9.84 -5.39 -16.96
CA LYS A 200 -9.58 -6.06 -15.67
C LYS A 200 -10.43 -7.31 -15.50
N ALA A 201 -11.73 -7.25 -15.83
CA ALA A 201 -12.64 -8.39 -15.77
C ALA A 201 -12.25 -9.51 -16.75
N GLY A 202 -12.02 -9.17 -18.03
CA GLY A 202 -11.53 -10.11 -19.06
C GLY A 202 -10.03 -10.43 -18.92
N GLY A 203 -9.28 -9.60 -18.20
CA GLY A 203 -7.85 -9.69 -17.93
C GLY A 203 -7.47 -10.61 -16.78
N SER A 204 -8.43 -11.39 -16.25
CA SER A 204 -8.21 -12.59 -15.45
C SER A 204 -7.55 -13.75 -16.25
N ARG A 205 -6.60 -13.38 -17.14
CA ARG A 205 -5.55 -14.25 -17.62
C ARG A 205 -4.68 -14.60 -16.41
N SER A 206 -4.57 -15.89 -16.13
CA SER A 206 -3.51 -16.44 -15.27
C SER A 206 -2.17 -15.78 -15.63
N PRO A 207 -1.32 -15.41 -14.65
CA PRO A 207 0.00 -14.83 -14.94
C PRO A 207 0.70 -15.72 -15.96
N GLN A 208 1.15 -15.11 -17.05
CA GLN A 208 1.62 -15.83 -18.22
C GLN A 208 2.78 -16.72 -17.80
N ARG A 209 2.59 -18.06 -17.85
CA ARG A 209 3.73 -18.98 -17.82
C ARG A 209 4.66 -18.55 -18.95
N LEU A 210 5.85 -18.06 -18.60
CA LEU A 210 6.95 -18.04 -19.55
C LEU A 210 7.10 -19.46 -20.10
N GLY A 211 7.05 -19.58 -21.42
CA GLY A 211 6.88 -20.87 -22.07
C GLY A 211 8.08 -21.78 -21.85
N ILE A 212 7.82 -22.96 -21.29
CA ILE A 212 8.53 -24.16 -21.73
C ILE A 212 7.67 -24.81 -22.82
N GLN A 213 8.20 -24.89 -24.03
CA GLN A 213 7.64 -25.77 -25.06
C GLN A 213 7.94 -27.20 -24.61
N GLY A 214 6.91 -27.87 -24.09
CA GLY A 214 6.89 -29.31 -23.83
C GLY A 214 6.07 -29.99 -24.92
N GLU A 215 6.63 -31.05 -25.49
CA GLU A 215 6.14 -31.84 -26.62
C GLU A 215 4.62 -32.15 -26.59
N SER A 216 3.99 -32.13 -27.76
CA SER A 216 2.56 -32.42 -27.91
C SER A 216 2.23 -33.91 -27.84
N ASP A 217 1.65 -34.39 -26.74
CA ASP A 217 0.97 -35.68 -26.65
C ASP A 217 -0.49 -35.60 -27.14
N PRO A 218 -0.91 -36.33 -28.19
CA PRO A 218 -2.24 -36.20 -28.80
C PRO A 218 -3.31 -37.08 -28.13
N ALA A 219 -3.31 -37.21 -26.79
CA ALA A 219 -4.15 -38.19 -26.07
C ALA A 219 -4.68 -37.72 -24.69
N ALA A 220 -5.20 -36.49 -24.59
CA ALA A 220 -6.00 -36.08 -23.42
C ALA A 220 -7.11 -35.08 -23.82
N PRO A 221 -8.39 -35.30 -23.42
CA PRO A 221 -9.41 -34.26 -23.56
C PRO A 221 -9.06 -33.09 -22.64
N GLY A 222 -8.91 -31.90 -23.23
CA GLY A 222 -8.29 -30.75 -22.56
C GLY A 222 -8.95 -30.37 -21.23
N SER A 223 -8.21 -30.54 -20.14
CA SER A 223 -8.54 -29.99 -18.83
C SER A 223 -8.44 -28.46 -18.87
N ALA A 224 -9.50 -27.81 -19.34
CA ALA A 224 -9.65 -26.37 -19.27
C ALA A 224 -9.56 -25.94 -17.79
N SER A 225 -8.53 -25.18 -17.45
CA SER A 225 -8.36 -24.63 -16.09
C SER A 225 -9.64 -23.92 -15.67
N PRO A 226 -10.21 -24.18 -14.48
CA PRO A 226 -11.42 -23.52 -14.03
C PRO A 226 -11.11 -22.03 -13.84
N LYS A 227 -11.49 -21.22 -14.84
CA LYS A 227 -11.55 -19.77 -14.69
C LYS A 227 -12.65 -19.49 -13.69
N THR A 228 -12.29 -19.29 -12.43
CA THR A 228 -13.16 -18.66 -11.43
C THR A 228 -13.37 -17.22 -11.83
N LEU A 229 -14.27 -17.02 -12.80
CA LEU A 229 -14.86 -15.73 -13.11
C LEU A 229 -15.65 -15.33 -11.86
N LEU A 230 -15.10 -14.44 -11.04
CA LEU A 230 -15.88 -13.76 -10.01
C LEU A 230 -16.96 -12.98 -10.73
N GLN A 231 -18.18 -13.53 -10.76
CA GLN A 231 -19.30 -12.89 -11.42
C GLN A 231 -19.66 -11.62 -10.63
N PRO A 232 -19.70 -10.45 -11.28
CA PRO A 232 -20.03 -9.20 -10.62
C PRO A 232 -21.46 -9.27 -10.05
N THR A 233 -21.58 -9.26 -8.73
CA THR A 233 -22.87 -9.40 -8.05
C THR A 233 -23.52 -8.03 -7.90
N VAL A 234 -24.62 -7.80 -8.60
CA VAL A 234 -25.40 -6.55 -8.53
C VAL A 234 -26.54 -6.72 -7.51
N PRO A 235 -26.67 -5.84 -6.49
CA PRO A 235 -27.75 -5.91 -5.51
C PRO A 235 -29.14 -5.82 -6.16
N PRO A 236 -30.18 -6.54 -5.66
CA PRO A 236 -31.52 -6.54 -6.24
C PRO A 236 -32.16 -5.14 -6.34
N CYS A 237 -31.92 -4.25 -5.38
CA CYS A 237 -32.44 -2.88 -5.42
C CYS A 237 -31.83 -2.04 -6.57
N VAL A 238 -30.58 -2.33 -6.95
CA VAL A 238 -29.91 -1.71 -8.11
C VAL A 238 -30.44 -2.30 -9.42
N GLN A 239 -30.63 -3.63 -9.49
CA GLN A 239 -31.26 -4.26 -10.66
C GLN A 239 -32.66 -3.71 -10.92
N ALA A 240 -33.46 -3.55 -9.86
CA ALA A 240 -34.79 -2.93 -9.92
C ALA A 240 -34.72 -1.45 -10.37
N GLY A 241 -33.70 -0.70 -9.93
CA GLY A 241 -33.47 0.68 -10.35
C GLY A 241 -33.07 0.84 -11.81
N ILE A 242 -32.24 -0.07 -12.34
CA ILE A 242 -31.88 -0.14 -13.77
C ILE A 242 -33.06 -0.68 -14.61
N GLY A 243 -33.98 -1.43 -14.00
CA GLY A 243 -35.05 -2.16 -14.70
C GLY A 243 -34.54 -3.38 -15.47
N ARG A 244 -33.35 -3.91 -15.13
CA ARG A 244 -32.70 -5.03 -15.81
C ARG A 244 -31.98 -5.94 -14.81
N SER A 245 -32.11 -7.25 -15.00
CA SER A 245 -31.47 -8.31 -14.20
C SER A 245 -30.46 -9.15 -15.00
N ASP A 246 -29.96 -8.62 -16.13
CA ASP A 246 -28.95 -9.27 -16.96
C ASP A 246 -27.63 -9.43 -16.18
N THR A 247 -26.82 -10.43 -16.54
CA THR A 247 -25.50 -10.63 -15.92
C THR A 247 -24.58 -9.45 -16.23
N ALA A 248 -24.13 -8.75 -15.18
CA ALA A 248 -23.16 -7.67 -15.30
C ALA A 248 -21.81 -8.20 -15.81
N LEU A 249 -21.24 -7.48 -16.76
CA LEU A 249 -19.89 -7.74 -17.28
C LEU A 249 -18.83 -7.32 -16.27
N ALA A 250 -19.09 -6.23 -15.55
CA ALA A 250 -18.27 -5.75 -14.43
C ALA A 250 -19.05 -4.74 -13.57
N THR A 251 -18.59 -4.54 -12.33
CA THR A 251 -19.14 -3.57 -11.36
C THR A 251 -18.03 -2.90 -10.57
N GLU A 252 -18.20 -1.62 -10.20
CA GLU A 252 -17.26 -0.88 -9.35
C GLU A 252 -17.99 0.15 -8.48
N THR A 253 -17.59 0.29 -7.22
CA THR A 253 -18.13 1.27 -6.26
C THR A 253 -17.29 2.54 -6.25
N GLY A 254 -17.91 3.70 -6.04
CA GLY A 254 -17.24 4.99 -5.94
C GLY A 254 -18.22 6.12 -5.69
N THR A 255 -17.84 7.35 -6.05
CA THR A 255 -18.65 8.56 -5.89
C THR A 255 -18.96 9.23 -7.23
N TYR A 256 -20.15 9.83 -7.35
CA TYR A 256 -20.58 10.64 -8.49
C TYR A 256 -21.38 11.85 -8.01
N GLN A 257 -20.94 13.06 -8.32
CA GLN A 257 -21.53 14.32 -7.84
C GLN A 257 -21.74 14.33 -6.31
N GLY A 258 -20.75 13.85 -5.56
CA GLY A 258 -20.80 13.73 -4.09
C GLY A 258 -21.71 12.63 -3.55
N THR A 259 -22.34 11.81 -4.40
CA THR A 259 -23.23 10.70 -4.00
C THR A 259 -22.52 9.36 -4.11
N ASN A 260 -22.67 8.48 -3.11
CA ASN A 260 -22.17 7.09 -3.16
C ASN A 260 -22.88 6.32 -4.28
N ALA A 261 -22.13 5.74 -5.20
CA ALA A 261 -22.66 5.14 -6.41
C ALA A 261 -21.96 3.82 -6.79
N LEU A 262 -22.70 2.97 -7.51
CA LEU A 262 -22.24 1.75 -8.13
C LEU A 262 -22.30 1.91 -9.66
N LEU A 263 -21.16 1.78 -10.30
CA LEU A 263 -21.06 1.58 -11.74
C LEU A 263 -21.39 0.13 -12.06
N VAL A 264 -22.38 -0.09 -12.92
CA VAL A 264 -22.77 -1.41 -13.44
C VAL A 264 -22.66 -1.40 -14.96
N VAL A 265 -21.88 -2.33 -15.53
CA VAL A 265 -21.73 -2.47 -16.98
C VAL A 265 -22.46 -3.73 -17.46
N LEU A 266 -23.45 -3.55 -18.33
CA LEU A 266 -24.29 -4.60 -18.89
C LEU A 266 -24.09 -4.70 -20.42
N PRO A 267 -24.25 -5.89 -21.03
CA PRO A 267 -24.39 -5.98 -22.48
C PRO A 267 -25.66 -5.26 -22.94
N ASP A 268 -25.67 -4.73 -24.15
CA ASP A 268 -26.92 -4.30 -24.80
C ASP A 268 -27.67 -5.54 -25.33
N THR A 269 -28.97 -5.65 -25.05
CA THR A 269 -29.81 -6.78 -25.49
C THR A 269 -30.17 -6.72 -26.96
N SER A 270 -30.10 -5.54 -27.58
CA SER A 270 -30.43 -5.32 -29.00
C SER A 270 -29.19 -5.42 -29.89
N ASP A 271 -28.00 -5.16 -29.35
CA ASP A 271 -26.75 -5.11 -30.11
C ASP A 271 -25.57 -5.66 -29.31
N SER A 272 -25.13 -6.87 -29.63
CA SER A 272 -23.98 -7.52 -28.96
C SER A 272 -22.64 -6.79 -29.13
N THR A 273 -22.56 -5.80 -30.04
CA THR A 273 -21.40 -4.92 -30.21
C THR A 273 -21.44 -3.69 -29.30
N ARG A 274 -22.48 -3.53 -28.48
CA ARG A 274 -22.62 -2.42 -27.53
C ARG A 274 -22.72 -2.89 -26.08
N ILE A 275 -22.35 -1.98 -25.19
CA ILE A 275 -22.43 -2.11 -23.73
C ILE A 275 -23.08 -0.85 -23.16
N ASN A 276 -23.83 -1.02 -22.08
CA ASN A 276 -24.47 0.08 -21.36
C ASN A 276 -23.85 0.17 -19.97
N ALA A 277 -23.38 1.36 -19.61
CA ALA A 277 -22.84 1.70 -18.30
C ALA A 277 -23.86 2.54 -17.54
N TYR A 278 -24.21 2.09 -16.34
CA TYR A 278 -25.15 2.75 -15.44
C TYR A 278 -24.41 3.15 -14.17
N ILE A 279 -24.47 4.44 -13.80
CA ILE A 279 -24.08 4.90 -12.47
C ILE A 279 -25.37 4.99 -11.66
N VAL A 280 -25.44 4.23 -10.56
CA VAL A 280 -26.65 4.08 -9.75
C VAL A 280 -26.35 4.40 -8.30
N ASP A 281 -27.24 5.15 -7.66
CA ASP A 281 -27.22 5.47 -6.23
C ASP A 281 -27.21 4.18 -5.37
N THR A 282 -26.36 4.14 -4.35
CA THR A 282 -26.17 2.96 -3.46
C THR A 282 -26.92 3.03 -2.14
N THR A 283 -27.66 4.11 -1.86
CA THR A 283 -28.46 4.26 -0.61
C THR A 283 -29.41 3.10 -0.35
N CYS A 284 -29.90 2.41 -1.39
CA CYS A 284 -30.76 1.23 -1.25
C CYS A 284 -30.06 -0.01 -0.70
N VAL A 285 -28.73 -0.06 -0.75
CA VAL A 285 -27.91 -1.13 -0.17
C VAL A 285 -27.73 -0.89 1.33
N GLU A 286 -27.55 0.36 1.73
CA GLU A 286 -27.47 0.78 3.14
C GLU A 286 -28.83 0.72 3.84
N HIS A 287 -29.91 1.02 3.12
CA HIS A 287 -31.28 1.08 3.63
C HIS A 287 -32.21 0.15 2.81
N PRO A 288 -32.23 -1.17 3.08
CA PRO A 288 -32.97 -2.14 2.26
C PRO A 288 -34.50 -2.00 2.29
N ALA A 289 -35.04 -1.09 3.11
CA ALA A 289 -36.45 -0.69 3.10
C ALA A 289 -36.76 0.42 2.06
N SER A 290 -35.79 0.87 1.26
CA SER A 290 -35.97 1.94 0.29
C SER A 290 -36.71 1.49 -0.98
N THR A 291 -37.16 2.46 -1.75
CA THR A 291 -37.56 2.30 -3.16
C THR A 291 -36.40 1.79 -4.04
N PRO A 292 -36.67 1.33 -5.27
CA PRO A 292 -35.63 0.99 -6.26
C PRO A 292 -34.57 2.10 -6.40
N ALA A 293 -33.33 1.69 -6.69
CA ALA A 293 -32.20 2.59 -6.77
C ALA A 293 -32.36 3.66 -7.86
N LYS A 294 -31.91 4.89 -7.59
CA LYS A 294 -31.96 5.97 -8.58
C LYS A 294 -30.78 5.86 -9.55
N VAL A 295 -31.05 5.74 -10.85
CA VAL A 295 -30.03 5.85 -11.89
C VAL A 295 -29.63 7.33 -12.03
N LEU A 296 -28.34 7.61 -11.82
CA LEU A 296 -27.75 8.96 -11.86
C LEU A 296 -27.19 9.31 -13.24
N LEU A 297 -26.61 8.32 -13.93
CA LEU A 297 -26.13 8.45 -15.31
C LEU A 297 -26.31 7.14 -16.07
N THR A 298 -26.61 7.23 -17.36
CA THR A 298 -26.59 6.09 -18.30
C THR A 298 -25.81 6.50 -19.54
N SER A 299 -24.90 5.64 -20.01
CA SER A 299 -24.12 5.85 -21.23
C SER A 299 -23.98 4.54 -22.00
N SER A 300 -23.98 4.62 -23.33
CA SER A 300 -23.80 3.48 -24.24
C SER A 300 -22.49 3.58 -24.99
N TYR A 301 -21.71 2.51 -25.03
CA TYR A 301 -20.41 2.46 -25.69
C TYR A 301 -20.32 1.29 -26.67
N THR A 302 -19.40 1.39 -27.64
CA THR A 302 -19.05 0.24 -28.48
C THR A 302 -18.09 -0.68 -27.74
N ARG A 303 -18.35 -1.98 -27.81
CA ARG A 303 -17.54 -3.04 -27.22
C ARG A 303 -16.32 -3.27 -28.13
N ARG A 304 -15.15 -2.89 -27.64
CA ARG A 304 -13.84 -3.11 -28.30
C ARG A 304 -13.07 -4.24 -27.62
#